data_AF-A0A1N6TFI1-F1
#
_entry.id   AF-A0A1N6TFI1-F1
#
_cell.length_a   1.000
_cell.length_b   1.000
_cell.length_c   1.000
_cell.angle_alpha   90.00
_cell.angle_beta   90.00
_cell.angle_gamma   90.00
#
_symmetry.space_group_name_H-M   'P 1'
#
loop_
_entity.id
_entity.type
_entity.pdbx_description
1 polymer ?
#
loop_
_entity_poly.entity_id
_entity_poly.type
_entity_poly.pdbx_seq_one_letter_code
_entity_poly.pdbx_strand_id
1 'polypeptide(L)' 'MIIPIIVEDKVNVPAEKVWKALTDKNEMKAWYFDIPDFELKVGKVFNFYEPGEEKKISSSG' A
#
# COMPACT_ATOMS: atom_id res chain seq x y z
N MET A 1 1.16 0.67 25.58
CA MET A 1 2.24 -0.09 24.91
C MET A 1 1.83 -0.30 23.47
N ILE A 2 2.67 0.05 22.51
CA ILE A 2 2.50 -0.37 21.11
C ILE A 2 3.09 -1.78 20.98
N ILE A 3 2.33 -2.74 20.48
CA ILE A 3 2.83 -4.08 20.18
C ILE A 3 3.11 -4.11 18.68
N PRO A 4 4.36 -4.35 18.23
CA PRO A 4 4.65 -4.41 16.82
C PRO A 4 3.96 -5.62 16.17
N ILE A 5 3.44 -5.43 14.97
CA ILE A 5 3.04 -6.52 14.10
C ILE A 5 4.25 -6.85 13.22
N ILE A 6 4.76 -8.08 13.34
CA ILE A 6 5.90 -8.58 12.56
C ILE A 6 5.40 -9.73 11.69
N VAL A 7 5.57 -9.61 10.37
CA VAL A 7 5.26 -10.65 9.38
C VAL A 7 6.52 -10.91 8.58
N GLU A 8 6.92 -12.17 8.47
CA GLU A 8 8.06 -12.61 7.67
C GLU A 8 7.60 -13.65 6.66
N ASP A 9 7.99 -13.45 5.39
CA ASP A 9 7.74 -14.41 4.32
C ASP A 9 8.95 -14.47 3.37
N LYS A 10 9.14 -15.62 2.71
CA LYS A 10 10.22 -15.86 1.75
C LYS A 10 9.65 -16.08 0.36
N VAL A 11 9.92 -15.13 -0.53
CA VAL A 11 9.53 -15.21 -1.94
C VAL A 11 10.75 -15.48 -2.81
N ASN A 12 10.63 -16.43 -3.75
CA ASN A 12 11.72 -16.79 -4.66
C ASN A 12 11.71 -15.90 -5.92
N VAL A 13 11.94 -14.60 -5.73
CA VAL A 13 12.04 -13.60 -6.81
C VAL A 13 13.13 -12.57 -6.49
N PRO A 14 13.72 -11.90 -7.49
CA PRO A 14 14.69 -10.82 -7.25
C PRO A 14 14.09 -9.71 -6.38
N ALA A 15 14.91 -9.12 -5.50
CA ALA A 15 14.49 -8.05 -4.60
C ALA A 15 13.87 -6.85 -5.35
N GLU A 16 14.37 -6.54 -6.55
CA GLU A 16 13.84 -5.47 -7.40
C GLU A 16 12.37 -5.68 -7.79
N LYS A 17 11.95 -6.94 -8.01
CA LYS A 17 10.55 -7.25 -8.31
C LYS A 17 9.65 -7.06 -7.09
N VAL A 18 10.14 -7.44 -5.91
CA VAL A 18 9.43 -7.19 -4.65
C VAL A 18 9.28 -5.69 -4.42
N TRP A 19 10.37 -4.94 -4.59
CA TRP A 19 10.35 -3.49 -4.47
C TRP A 19 9.35 -2.85 -5.42
N LYS A 20 9.38 -3.23 -6.71
CA LYS A 20 8.42 -2.74 -7.70
C LYS A 20 6.97 -3.04 -7.30
N ALA A 21 6.66 -4.25 -6.83
CA ALA A 21 5.32 -4.60 -6.37
C ALA A 21 4.82 -3.74 -5.20
N LEU A 22 5.74 -3.24 -4.36
CA LEU A 22 5.44 -2.38 -3.21
C LEU A 22 5.36 -0.88 -3.56
N THR A 23 6.01 -0.43 -4.64
CA THR A 23 6.14 1.00 -4.95
C THR A 23 5.53 1.45 -6.28
N ASP A 24 5.26 0.52 -7.20
CA ASP A 24 4.62 0.81 -8.49
C ASP A 24 3.10 0.72 -8.35
N LYS A 25 2.42 1.84 -8.58
CA LYS A 25 0.97 1.96 -8.47
C LYS A 25 0.20 0.93 -9.32
N ASN A 26 0.71 0.56 -10.49
CA ASN A 26 0.04 -0.40 -11.37
C ASN A 26 0.14 -1.83 -10.81
N GLU A 27 1.26 -2.17 -10.16
CA GLU A 27 1.46 -3.48 -9.52
C GLU A 27 0.65 -3.58 -8.21
N MET A 28 0.61 -2.50 -7.43
CA MET A 28 -0.12 -2.45 -6.16
C MET A 28 -1.61 -2.79 -6.30
N LYS A 29 -2.25 -2.40 -7.41
CA LYS A 29 -3.68 -2.67 -7.68
C LYS A 29 -4.05 -4.16 -7.63
N ALA A 30 -3.08 -5.07 -7.78
CA ALA A 30 -3.33 -6.51 -7.72
C ALA A 30 -3.58 -7.03 -6.30
N TRP A 31 -3.11 -6.32 -5.27
CA TRP A 31 -3.12 -6.81 -3.88
C TRP A 31 -3.47 -5.74 -2.83
N TYR A 32 -3.51 -4.47 -3.23
CA TYR A 32 -3.86 -3.33 -2.41
C TYR A 32 -4.96 -2.48 -3.06
N PHE A 33 -5.52 -1.54 -2.30
CA PHE A 33 -6.57 -0.65 -2.79
C PHE A 33 -6.11 0.17 -4.00
N ASP A 34 -7.06 0.51 -4.89
CA ASP A 34 -6.77 1.53 -5.90
C ASP A 34 -6.64 2.88 -5.19
N ILE A 35 -5.45 3.46 -5.26
CA ILE A 35 -5.12 4.77 -4.70
C ILE A 35 -4.90 5.72 -5.88
N PRO A 36 -5.95 6.42 -6.35
CA PRO A 36 -5.86 7.23 -7.57
C PRO A 36 -4.79 8.32 -7.50
N ASP A 37 -4.43 8.80 -6.30
CA ASP A 37 -3.48 9.90 -6.10
C ASP A 37 -2.14 9.47 -5.47
N PHE A 38 -1.79 8.17 -5.57
CA PHE A 38 -0.53 7.69 -5.03
C PHE A 38 0.68 8.30 -5.75
N GLU A 39 1.58 8.89 -4.96
CA GLU A 39 2.87 9.41 -5.41
C GLU A 39 3.95 8.94 -4.43
N LEU A 40 5.02 8.34 -4.95
CA LEU A 40 6.16 7.88 -4.16
C LEU A 40 7.06 9.06 -3.77
N LYS A 41 6.55 9.92 -2.87
CA LYS A 41 7.23 11.10 -2.36
C LYS A 41 7.19 11.12 -0.83
N VAL A 42 8.34 11.35 -0.22
CA VAL A 42 8.47 11.45 1.24
C VAL A 42 7.53 12.55 1.77
N GLY A 43 6.70 12.20 2.76
CA GLY A 43 5.74 13.12 3.38
C GLY A 43 4.43 13.34 2.60
N LYS A 44 4.17 12.58 1.53
CA LYS A 44 2.89 12.62 0.83
C LYS A 44 1.80 11.99 1.70
N VAL A 45 0.75 12.75 1.96
CA VAL A 45 -0.52 12.22 2.49
C VAL A 45 -1.38 11.81 1.31
N PHE A 46 -1.95 10.62 1.35
CA PHE A 46 -2.89 10.12 0.36
C PHE A 46 -4.15 9.62 1.06
N ASN A 47 -5.27 9.65 0.32
CA ASN A 47 -6.52 9.06 0.77
C ASN A 47 -6.74 7.75 0.01
N PHE A 48 -7.25 6.74 0.70
CA PHE A 48 -7.72 5.51 0.08
C PHE A 48 -9.15 5.24 0.52
N TYR A 49 -9.88 4.49 -0.31
CA TYR A 49 -11.25 4.08 -0.05
C TYR A 49 -11.28 2.58 0.18
N GLU A 50 -11.98 2.14 1.21
CA GLU A 50 -12.33 0.73 1.34
C GLU A 50 -13.40 0.39 0.28
N PRO A 51 -13.21 -0.65 -0.54
CA PRO A 51 -14.23 -1.13 -1.46
C PRO A 51 -15.37 -1.76 -0.64
N GLY A 52 -16.42 -0.98 -0.40
CA GLY A 52 -17.68 -1.32 0.25
C GLY A 52 -18.71 -0.23 -0.02
N GLU A 53 -20.01 -0.47 0.20
CA GLU A 53 -21.09 0.46 -0.17
C GLU A 53 -21.01 1.85 0.53
N GLU A 54 -20.20 1.96 1.59
CA GLU A 54 -19.94 3.23 2.27
C GLU A 54 -18.56 3.76 1.91
N LYS A 55 -18.50 4.81 1.07
CA LYS A 55 -17.27 5.57 0.79
C LYS A 55 -16.82 6.33 2.05
N LYS A 56 -16.11 5.66 2.97
CA LYS A 56 -15.44 6.30 4.09
C LYS A 56 -14.04 6.75 3.66
N ILE A 57 -13.73 8.01 3.93
CA ILE A 57 -12.40 8.59 3.71
C ILE A 57 -11.62 8.37 5.00
N SER A 58 -10.63 7.48 4.98
CA SER A 58 -9.66 7.34 6.07
C SER A 58 -8.38 8.10 5.70
N SER A 59 -8.26 9.31 6.21
CA SER A 59 -7.01 10.09 6.16
C SER A 59 -6.16 9.71 7.37
N SER A 60 -5.31 8.69 7.26
CA SER A 60 -4.26 8.50 8.25
C SER A 60 -3.18 9.54 7.98
N GLY A 61 -3.18 10.59 8.81
CA GLY A 61 -2.14 11.63 8.84
C GLY A 61 -0.83 11.15 9.43
#